data_AF-A0A0M3L8T4-F1
#
_entry.id   AF-A0A0M3L8T4-F1
#
_cell.length_a   1.000
_cell.length_b   1.000
_cell.length_c   1.000
_cell.angle_alpha   90.00
_cell.angle_beta   90.00
_cell.angle_gamma   90.00
#
_symmetry.space_group_name_H-M   'P 1'
#
loop_
_entity.id
_entity.type
_entity.pdbx_description
1 polymer ?
#
loop_
_entity_poly.entity_id
_entity_poly.type
_entity_poly.pdbx_seq_one_letter_code
_entity_poly.pdbx_strand_id
1 'polypeptide(L)'
;APGTSTSTNPIAMKTIFKDTLFTNVAKTGDGGVFWEGLEKEVDTSVGVVDWHGDPWTTGSGMPSSHPNSRFCAPAAQCPIIDPQWEAPEGVPISAILFGGRRPLGVPLVYEAFNWRHGVLIGASMRSESTAAAEHKGKVIMHDPFAMRP
;
A
#
# COMPACT_ATOMS: atom_id res chain seq x y z
N ALA A 1 -4.75 3.37 -3.76
CA ALA A 1 -4.47 2.88 -5.13
C ALA A 1 -4.58 1.34 -5.06
N PRO A 2 -3.93 0.46 -5.85
CA PRO A 2 -4.32 -0.95 -5.91
C PRO A 2 -4.49 -1.63 -4.54
N GLY A 3 -5.62 -2.29 -4.34
CA GLY A 3 -6.00 -2.96 -3.09
C GLY A 3 -6.53 -2.06 -1.97
N THR A 4 -6.56 -0.74 -2.15
CA THR A 4 -7.24 0.20 -1.22
C THR A 4 -8.73 0.25 -1.54
N SER A 5 -9.60 0.05 -0.57
CA SER A 5 -11.05 0.14 -0.71
C SER A 5 -11.68 0.54 0.62
N THR A 6 -12.99 0.76 0.65
CA THR A 6 -13.73 0.98 1.90
C THR A 6 -13.66 -0.24 2.82
N SER A 7 -13.46 -1.45 2.27
CA SER A 7 -13.29 -2.67 3.07
C SER A 7 -11.88 -2.88 3.61
N THR A 8 -10.83 -2.51 2.87
CA THR A 8 -9.44 -2.74 3.29
C THR A 8 -8.84 -1.56 4.04
N ASN A 9 -9.18 -0.33 3.68
CA ASN A 9 -8.70 0.88 4.34
C ASN A 9 -9.69 2.06 4.17
N PRO A 10 -10.82 2.06 4.91
CA PRO A 10 -11.81 3.14 4.85
C PRO A 10 -11.25 4.49 5.31
N ILE A 11 -10.19 4.48 6.12
CA ILE A 11 -9.50 5.69 6.56
C ILE A 11 -8.79 6.36 5.39
N ALA A 12 -8.00 5.60 4.63
CA ALA A 12 -7.34 6.12 3.43
C ALA A 12 -8.36 6.61 2.40
N MET A 13 -9.48 5.90 2.21
CA MET A 13 -10.56 6.38 1.33
C MET A 13 -11.04 7.77 1.75
N LYS A 14 -11.31 8.00 3.04
CA LYS A 14 -11.70 9.32 3.56
C LYS A 14 -10.61 10.39 3.38
N THR A 15 -9.33 10.01 3.45
CA THR A 15 -8.19 10.94 3.31
C THR A 15 -8.03 11.48 1.89
N ILE A 16 -8.29 10.67 0.87
CA ILE A 16 -7.88 10.94 -0.53
C ILE A 16 -8.91 11.69 -1.38
N PHE A 17 -10.08 12.02 -0.84
CA PHE A 17 -11.18 12.62 -1.62
C PHE A 17 -10.98 14.10 -2.00
N LYS A 18 -10.02 14.79 -1.38
CA LYS A 18 -9.70 16.19 -1.68
C LYS A 18 -8.19 16.43 -1.64
N ASP A 19 -7.74 17.47 -2.34
CA ASP A 19 -6.36 17.95 -2.32
C ASP A 19 -5.30 16.85 -2.54
N THR A 20 -5.66 15.81 -3.30
CA THR A 20 -4.86 14.61 -3.49
C THR A 20 -4.43 14.48 -4.95
N LEU A 21 -3.14 14.22 -5.16
CA LEU A 21 -2.59 13.90 -6.47
C LEU A 21 -2.56 12.39 -6.66
N PHE A 22 -3.10 11.91 -7.77
CA PHE A 22 -3.03 10.51 -8.16
C PHE A 22 -2.05 10.33 -9.32
N THR A 23 -1.29 9.24 -9.32
CA THR A 23 -0.30 8.93 -10.36
C THR A 23 -0.46 7.49 -10.82
N ASN A 24 -0.59 7.31 -12.13
CA ASN A 24 -0.76 6.02 -12.84
C ASN A 24 -1.98 5.20 -12.39
N VAL A 25 -3.04 5.86 -11.93
CA VAL A 25 -4.35 5.23 -11.69
C VAL A 25 -5.25 5.41 -12.92
N ALA A 26 -6.26 4.57 -13.05
CA ALA A 26 -7.29 4.75 -14.07
C ALA A 26 -8.21 5.92 -13.74
N LYS A 27 -8.81 6.50 -14.78
CA LYS A 27 -9.79 7.58 -14.69
C LYS A 27 -11.15 7.09 -15.17
N THR A 28 -12.21 7.40 -14.43
CA THR A 28 -13.59 7.09 -14.83
C THR A 28 -14.18 8.24 -15.66
N GLY A 29 -15.18 7.94 -16.50
CA GLY A 29 -15.82 8.90 -17.39
C GLY A 29 -16.55 10.04 -16.68
N ASP A 30 -16.96 9.84 -15.43
CA ASP A 30 -17.54 10.85 -14.54
C ASP A 30 -16.49 11.71 -13.80
N GLY A 31 -15.21 11.49 -14.08
CA GLY A 31 -14.10 12.28 -13.54
C GLY A 31 -13.50 11.74 -12.23
N GLY A 32 -13.92 10.57 -11.78
CA GLY A 32 -13.33 9.86 -10.65
C GLY A 32 -12.05 9.08 -11.00
N VAL A 33 -11.63 8.23 -10.06
CA VAL A 33 -10.47 7.35 -10.17
C VAL A 33 -10.88 5.90 -9.98
N PHE A 34 -10.15 4.99 -10.62
CA PHE A 34 -10.37 3.55 -10.48
C PHE A 34 -9.03 2.82 -10.35
N TRP A 35 -9.04 1.68 -9.65
CA TRP A 35 -7.95 0.72 -9.57
C TRP A 35 -8.51 -0.64 -9.10
N GLU A 36 -7.70 -1.68 -9.25
CA GLU A 36 -8.07 -3.05 -8.86
C GLU A 36 -8.40 -3.13 -7.36
N GLY A 37 -9.60 -3.63 -7.05
CA GLY A 37 -10.17 -3.70 -5.70
C GLY A 37 -11.34 -2.74 -5.45
N LEU A 38 -11.65 -1.83 -6.38
CA LEU A 38 -12.80 -0.92 -6.31
C LEU A 38 -14.04 -1.38 -7.08
N GLU A 39 -14.06 -2.60 -7.61
CA GLU A 39 -15.12 -3.10 -8.51
C GLU A 39 -16.52 -3.10 -7.86
N LYS A 40 -16.59 -3.08 -6.53
CA LYS A 40 -17.86 -3.03 -5.77
C LYS A 40 -18.28 -1.61 -5.38
N GLU A 41 -17.40 -0.62 -5.55
CA GLU A 41 -17.56 0.74 -5.03
C GLU A 41 -17.66 1.77 -6.16
N VAL A 42 -17.07 1.48 -7.31
CA VAL A 42 -17.03 2.39 -8.47
C VAL A 42 -17.77 1.75 -9.64
N ASP A 43 -18.72 2.49 -10.19
CA ASP A 43 -19.41 2.08 -11.41
C ASP A 43 -18.47 2.24 -12.62
N THR A 44 -18.10 1.12 -13.25
CA THR A 44 -17.23 1.12 -14.44
C THR A 44 -18.02 1.29 -15.75
N SER A 45 -19.36 1.29 -15.69
CA SER A 45 -20.21 1.48 -16.87
C SER A 45 -20.16 2.90 -17.43
N VAL A 46 -19.72 3.88 -16.62
CA VAL A 46 -19.45 5.26 -17.04
C VAL A 46 -18.25 5.39 -17.99
N GLY A 47 -17.56 4.27 -18.26
CA GLY A 47 -16.33 4.20 -19.04
C GLY A 47 -15.10 4.43 -18.16
N VAL A 48 -14.02 3.74 -18.48
CA VAL A 48 -12.75 3.83 -17.78
C VAL A 48 -11.63 3.99 -18.80
N VAL A 49 -10.68 4.85 -18.51
CA VAL A 49 -9.43 5.00 -19.23
C VAL A 49 -8.30 4.52 -18.32
N ASP A 50 -7.50 3.57 -18.79
CA ASP A 50 -6.39 3.03 -18.00
C ASP A 50 -5.25 4.06 -17.84
N TRP A 51 -4.25 3.67 -17.05
CA TRP A 51 -3.09 4.50 -16.77
C TRP A 51 -2.15 4.73 -17.97
N HIS A 52 -2.32 4.01 -19.08
CA HIS A 52 -1.63 4.30 -20.35
C HIS A 52 -2.40 5.32 -21.21
N GLY A 53 -3.67 5.57 -20.90
CA GLY A 53 -4.55 6.46 -21.66
C GLY A 53 -5.49 5.72 -22.62
N ASP A 54 -5.57 4.39 -22.53
CA ASP A 54 -6.39 3.55 -23.41
C ASP A 54 -7.75 3.21 -22.79
N PRO A 55 -8.82 3.02 -23.59
CA PRO A 55 -10.09 2.53 -23.07
C PRO A 55 -9.96 1.18 -22.36
N TRP A 56 -10.54 1.09 -21.16
CA TRP A 56 -10.42 -0.08 -20.30
C TRP A 56 -11.78 -0.64 -19.91
N THR A 57 -11.84 -1.97 -19.82
CA THR A 57 -12.96 -2.73 -19.26
C THR A 57 -12.40 -3.85 -18.39
N THR A 58 -13.25 -4.45 -17.56
CA THR A 58 -12.89 -5.63 -16.76
C THR A 58 -12.42 -6.83 -17.60
N GLY A 59 -12.71 -6.84 -18.91
CA GLY A 59 -12.27 -7.86 -19.87
C GLY A 59 -10.97 -7.53 -20.61
N SER A 60 -10.35 -6.36 -20.41
CA SER A 60 -9.19 -5.90 -21.19
C SER A 60 -7.89 -6.68 -20.96
N GLY A 61 -7.87 -7.64 -20.02
CA GLY A 61 -6.73 -8.55 -19.79
C GLY A 61 -5.50 -7.92 -19.11
N MET A 62 -5.43 -6.59 -19.04
CA MET A 62 -4.42 -5.82 -18.34
C MET A 62 -5.04 -5.01 -17.20
N PRO A 63 -4.30 -4.74 -16.11
CA PRO A 63 -4.78 -3.86 -15.03
C PRO A 63 -5.10 -2.45 -15.54
N SER A 64 -6.18 -1.88 -15.03
CA SER A 64 -6.59 -0.49 -15.24
C SER A 64 -5.56 0.50 -14.69
N SER A 65 -4.92 0.14 -13.59
CA SER A 65 -3.93 0.98 -12.89
C SER A 65 -2.59 0.26 -12.79
N HIS A 66 -1.49 1.01 -12.80
CA HIS A 66 -0.19 0.41 -12.59
C HIS A 66 -0.16 -0.29 -11.19
N PRO A 67 0.42 -1.48 -11.04
CA PRO A 67 0.47 -2.18 -9.74
C PRO A 67 1.17 -1.40 -8.61
N ASN A 68 1.99 -0.41 -8.95
CA ASN A 68 2.64 0.53 -8.02
C ASN A 68 2.13 1.98 -8.16
N SER A 69 0.94 2.18 -8.75
CA SER A 69 0.27 3.48 -8.78
C SER A 69 0.01 4.02 -7.38
N ARG A 70 -0.06 5.34 -7.24
CA ARG A 70 -0.04 6.03 -5.95
C ARG A 70 -1.09 7.11 -5.85
N PHE A 71 -1.50 7.39 -4.62
CA PHE A 71 -2.06 8.67 -4.22
C PHE A 71 -1.04 9.39 -3.33
N CYS A 72 -1.00 10.72 -3.44
CA CYS A 72 -0.22 11.61 -2.59
C CYS A 72 -1.20 12.62 -1.99
N ALA A 73 -1.50 12.45 -0.70
CA ALA A 73 -2.53 13.19 0.02
C ALA A 73 -1.93 13.87 1.27
N PRO A 74 -2.44 15.05 1.69
CA PRO A 74 -1.99 15.69 2.91
C PRO A 74 -2.31 14.84 4.15
N ALA A 75 -1.32 14.63 5.02
CA ALA A 75 -1.48 13.82 6.23
C ALA A 75 -2.57 14.36 7.17
N ALA A 76 -2.69 15.69 7.28
CA ALA A 76 -3.69 16.38 8.10
C ALA A 76 -5.15 16.07 7.69
N GLN A 77 -5.39 15.48 6.52
CA GLN A 77 -6.72 15.05 6.09
C GLN A 77 -7.11 13.66 6.60
N CYS A 78 -6.17 12.91 7.18
CA CYS A 78 -6.46 11.61 7.73
C CYS A 78 -7.40 11.77 8.95
N PRO A 79 -8.60 11.16 8.94
CA PRO A 79 -9.61 11.39 9.97
C PRO A 79 -9.25 10.83 11.35
N ILE A 80 -8.15 10.09 11.43
CA ILE A 80 -7.61 9.52 12.67
C ILE A 80 -6.12 9.87 12.85
N ILE A 81 -5.67 10.98 12.24
CA ILE A 81 -4.31 11.47 12.45
C ILE A 81 -4.09 11.68 13.96
N ASP A 82 -2.96 11.19 14.47
CA ASP A 82 -2.66 11.33 15.90
C ASP A 82 -2.46 12.81 16.25
N PRO A 83 -3.00 13.32 17.37
CA PRO A 83 -2.82 14.72 17.75
C PRO A 83 -1.35 15.12 17.98
N GLN A 84 -0.47 14.16 18.24
CA GLN A 84 0.97 14.37 18.44
C GLN A 84 1.80 14.05 17.18
N TRP A 85 1.19 13.88 16.00
CA TRP A 85 1.93 13.51 14.78
C TRP A 85 3.01 14.53 14.35
N GLU A 86 2.86 15.80 14.75
CA GLU A 86 3.82 16.89 14.55
C GLU A 86 4.48 17.37 15.86
N ALA A 87 4.32 16.63 16.97
CA ALA A 87 4.87 17.00 18.25
C ALA A 87 6.43 16.99 18.19
N PRO A 88 7.11 18.10 18.51
CA PRO A 88 8.57 18.18 18.41
C PRO A 88 9.31 17.22 19.35
N GLU A 89 8.69 16.83 20.46
CA GLU A 89 9.17 15.83 21.41
C GLU A 89 9.10 14.39 20.87
N GLY A 90 8.36 14.16 19.78
CA GLY A 90 8.06 12.84 19.24
C GLY A 90 7.11 12.04 20.13
N VAL A 91 6.98 10.75 19.80
CA VAL A 91 6.14 9.81 20.57
C VAL A 91 6.99 8.69 21.17
N PRO A 92 6.74 8.27 22.43
CA PRO A 92 7.48 7.18 23.03
C PRO A 92 7.15 5.85 22.33
N ILE A 93 8.19 5.13 21.88
CA ILE A 93 8.03 3.83 21.20
C ILE A 93 8.18 2.70 22.22
N SER A 94 7.10 1.94 22.42
CA SER A 94 7.07 0.79 23.34
C SER A 94 7.34 -0.56 22.66
N ALA A 95 7.21 -0.62 21.33
CA ALA A 95 7.42 -1.84 20.56
C ALA A 95 7.93 -1.53 19.14
N ILE A 96 8.80 -2.40 18.61
CA ILE A 96 9.26 -2.37 17.22
C ILE A 96 8.83 -3.70 16.59
N LEU A 97 8.08 -3.62 15.50
CA LEU A 97 7.58 -4.80 14.78
C LEU A 97 8.36 -5.00 13.49
N PHE A 98 8.81 -6.22 13.26
CA PHE A 98 9.39 -6.66 11.99
C PHE A 98 8.42 -7.60 11.28
N GLY A 99 8.31 -7.47 9.96
CA GLY A 99 7.39 -8.28 9.17
C GLY A 99 7.65 -8.18 7.69
N GLY A 100 7.24 -9.20 6.95
CA GLY A 100 7.39 -9.28 5.50
C GLY A 100 6.47 -10.36 4.93
N ARG A 101 6.33 -10.40 3.60
CA ARG A 101 5.48 -11.38 2.92
C ARG A 101 6.14 -12.75 2.96
N ARG A 102 5.60 -13.68 3.75
CA ARG A 102 6.11 -15.05 3.92
C ARG A 102 4.96 -16.05 3.73
N PRO A 103 4.90 -16.78 2.61
CA PRO A 103 3.78 -17.69 2.32
C PRO A 103 3.78 -18.96 3.18
N LEU A 104 4.92 -19.32 3.78
CA LEU A 104 5.08 -20.53 4.59
C LEU A 104 6.16 -20.36 5.66
N GLY A 105 5.97 -21.05 6.79
CA GLY A 105 7.00 -21.37 7.78
C GLY A 105 7.25 -20.32 8.86
N VAL A 106 6.86 -19.06 8.66
CA VAL A 106 6.92 -18.02 9.70
C VAL A 106 5.54 -17.93 10.37
N PRO A 107 5.44 -18.00 11.71
CA PRO A 107 4.16 -17.89 12.41
C PRO A 107 3.58 -16.47 12.28
N LEU A 108 2.31 -16.31 12.64
CA LEU A 108 1.61 -15.02 12.59
C LEU A 108 2.33 -13.94 13.41
N VAL A 109 2.73 -14.27 14.63
CA VAL A 109 3.47 -13.37 15.54
C VAL A 109 4.34 -14.19 16.48
N TYR A 110 5.52 -13.67 16.81
CA TYR A 110 6.39 -14.18 17.87
C TYR A 110 7.22 -13.02 18.43
N GLU A 111 7.62 -13.12 19.69
CA GLU A 111 8.37 -12.08 20.40
C GLU A 111 9.85 -12.45 20.50
N ALA A 112 10.73 -11.45 20.36
CA ALA A 112 12.15 -11.62 20.58
C ALA A 112 12.45 -11.83 22.08
N PHE A 113 13.16 -12.89 22.42
CA PHE A 113 13.63 -13.15 23.79
C PHE A 113 14.41 -11.99 24.47
N ASN A 114 15.06 -11.14 23.69
CA ASN A 114 15.79 -9.95 24.17
C ASN A 114 16.15 -9.04 22.99
N TRP A 115 16.75 -7.89 23.31
CA TRP A 115 17.17 -6.89 22.32
C TRP A 115 18.10 -7.44 21.23
N ARG A 116 19.14 -8.22 21.60
CA ARG A 116 20.11 -8.77 20.63
C ARG A 116 19.43 -9.75 19.68
N HIS A 117 18.51 -10.56 20.20
CA HIS A 117 17.68 -11.44 19.37
C HIS A 117 16.76 -10.64 18.44
N GLY A 118 16.18 -9.54 18.91
CA GLY A 118 15.39 -8.62 18.08
C GLY A 118 16.19 -8.03 16.91
N VAL A 119 17.43 -7.60 17.16
CA VAL A 119 18.34 -7.12 16.10
C VAL A 119 18.62 -8.23 15.08
N LEU A 120 18.84 -9.47 15.53
CA LEU A 120 19.02 -10.62 14.64
C LEU A 120 17.76 -10.90 13.80
N ILE A 121 16.57 -10.84 14.39
CA ILE A 121 15.30 -10.98 13.67
C ILE A 121 15.18 -9.91 12.58
N GLY A 122 15.41 -8.64 12.92
CA GLY A 122 15.41 -7.54 11.95
C GLY A 122 16.41 -7.74 10.83
N ALA A 123 17.65 -8.15 11.15
CA ALA A 123 18.70 -8.41 10.16
C ALA A 123 18.41 -9.64 9.28
N SER A 124 17.62 -10.58 9.79
CA SER A 124 17.27 -11.83 9.09
C SER A 124 15.97 -11.74 8.30
N MET A 125 15.36 -10.55 8.24
CA MET A 125 14.11 -10.33 7.51
C MET A 125 14.21 -10.74 6.04
N ARG A 126 13.15 -11.41 5.59
CA ARG A 126 12.94 -11.76 4.18
C ARG A 126 11.49 -11.52 3.79
N SER A 127 11.25 -11.10 2.55
CA SER A 127 9.92 -10.85 2.01
C SER A 127 9.83 -11.26 0.54
N GLU A 128 8.65 -11.66 0.07
CA GLU A 128 8.36 -11.71 -1.36
C GLU A 128 8.59 -10.33 -2.00
N SER A 129 9.17 -10.32 -3.21
CA SER A 129 9.26 -9.15 -4.08
C SER A 129 7.90 -8.52 -4.34
N THR A 130 7.89 -7.18 -4.44
CA THR A 130 6.69 -6.40 -4.74
C THR A 130 6.95 -5.52 -5.97
N ALA A 131 5.89 -4.97 -6.55
CA ALA A 131 5.99 -4.07 -7.70
C ALA A 131 6.57 -2.67 -7.38
N ALA A 132 7.03 -2.45 -6.14
CA ALA A 132 7.61 -1.17 -5.73
C ALA A 132 8.95 -0.87 -6.42
N ALA A 133 9.70 -1.91 -6.80
CA ALA A 133 11.01 -1.85 -7.45
C ALA A 133 11.04 -2.73 -8.71
N GLU A 134 12.19 -2.84 -9.36
CA GLU A 134 12.39 -3.59 -10.62
C GLU A 134 12.30 -5.12 -10.48
N HIS A 135 12.20 -5.63 -9.25
CA HIS A 135 12.14 -7.07 -8.97
C HIS A 135 10.81 -7.68 -9.43
N LYS A 136 10.89 -8.55 -10.43
CA LYS A 136 9.73 -9.26 -10.99
C LYS A 136 9.46 -10.57 -10.27
N GLY A 137 8.18 -10.93 -10.18
CA GLY A 137 7.71 -12.22 -9.64
C GLY A 137 7.54 -12.22 -8.13
N LYS A 138 7.38 -13.42 -7.54
CA LYS A 138 7.24 -13.66 -6.10
C LYS A 138 8.47 -14.39 -5.55
N VAL A 139 9.62 -13.73 -5.59
CA VAL A 139 10.87 -14.30 -5.09
C VAL A 139 11.09 -13.85 -3.65
N ILE A 140 11.48 -14.77 -2.76
CA ILE A 140 11.78 -14.46 -1.36
C ILE A 140 13.18 -13.86 -1.27
N MET A 141 13.24 -12.58 -0.98
CA MET A 141 14.47 -11.80 -0.90
C MET A 141 14.81 -11.45 0.54
N HIS A 142 16.10 -11.30 0.86
CA HIS A 142 16.54 -10.66 2.10
C HIS A 142 16.20 -9.17 2.05
N ASP A 143 15.68 -8.63 3.14
CA ASP A 143 15.35 -7.22 3.29
C ASP A 143 15.54 -6.80 4.77
N PRO A 144 16.81 -6.75 5.24
CA PRO A 144 17.11 -6.50 6.65
C PRO A 144 16.51 -5.16 7.08
N PHE A 145 15.72 -5.18 8.16
CA PHE A 145 15.03 -4.01 8.72
C PHE A 145 14.09 -3.28 7.74
N ALA A 146 13.71 -3.90 6.62
CA ALA A 146 13.03 -3.23 5.51
C ALA A 146 13.79 -2.01 4.96
N MET A 147 15.13 -2.06 5.02
CA MET A 147 16.03 -0.96 4.68
C MET A 147 16.90 -1.28 3.45
N ARG A 148 16.56 -2.30 2.66
CA ARG A 148 17.49 -2.81 1.65
C ARG A 148 17.81 -1.88 0.49
N PRO A 149 17.01 -1.75 -0.58
CA PRO A 149 15.68 -1.12 -0.67
C PRO A 149 14.72 -1.89 -1.61
#